data_AF-A0A2V7R8J2-F1
#
_entry.id   AF-A0A2V7R8J2-F1
#
_cell.length_a   1.000
_cell.length_b   1.000
_cell.length_c   1.000
_cell.angle_alpha   90.00
_cell.angle_beta   90.00
_cell.angle_gamma   90.00
#
_symmetry.space_group_name_H-M   'P 1'
#
loop_
_entity.id
_entity.type
_entity.pdbx_description
1 polymer ?
#
loop_
_entity_poly.entity_id
_entity_poly.type
_entity_poly.pdbx_seq_one_letter_code
_entity_poly.pdbx_strand_id
1 'polypeptide(L)'
;MPLALVAAEEALQWDTLIGDRRRTLDKSDSIIATLLGARASEVTWVGPAELRHIARRAPGIAADPDQMGTPFLRASNIIEVPDPLRYELRTLMGLVGGRYVLVPAGLVFRVAGPGATSPGPSGRPALATAELSVVLIDSRVGKIGWRTIARGEGADPWTALTRAVKSLTPGLP
;
A
#
# COMPACT_ATOMS: atom_id res chain seq x y z
N MET A 1 2.14 7.34 2.02
CA MET A 1 0.86 7.65 1.35
C MET A 1 -0.19 6.62 1.75
N PRO A 2 -1.47 6.99 1.76
CA PRO A 2 -2.55 6.01 1.93
C PRO A 2 -2.60 5.03 0.75
N LEU A 3 -3.05 3.82 1.05
CA LEU A 3 -3.45 2.83 0.04
C LEU A 3 -4.77 3.27 -0.59
N ALA A 4 -4.85 3.25 -1.93
CA ALA A 4 -6.07 3.62 -2.67
C ALA A 4 -6.73 2.43 -3.39
N LEU A 5 -6.01 1.32 -3.56
CA LEU A 5 -6.46 0.15 -4.31
C LEU A 5 -6.32 -1.13 -3.47
N VAL A 6 -7.45 -1.76 -3.17
CA VAL A 6 -7.54 -3.11 -2.61
C VAL A 6 -8.45 -3.93 -3.51
N ALA A 7 -8.01 -5.13 -3.88
CA ALA A 7 -8.81 -6.09 -4.62
C ALA A 7 -8.57 -7.51 -4.08
N ALA A 8 -9.54 -8.40 -4.26
CA ALA A 8 -9.41 -9.81 -3.96
C ALA A 8 -9.93 -10.62 -5.15
N GLU A 9 -9.28 -11.74 -5.45
CA GLU A 9 -9.82 -12.72 -6.40
C GLU A 9 -11.16 -13.25 -5.90
N GLU A 10 -12.15 -13.38 -6.80
CA GLU A 10 -13.51 -13.82 -6.47
C GLU A 10 -13.54 -15.19 -5.77
N ALA A 11 -12.62 -16.08 -6.14
CA ALA A 11 -12.48 -17.40 -5.55
C ALA A 11 -12.17 -17.38 -4.04
N LEU A 12 -11.72 -16.26 -3.48
CA LEU A 12 -11.50 -16.11 -2.04
C LEU A 12 -12.81 -15.88 -1.27
N GLN A 13 -13.90 -15.48 -1.94
CA GLN A 13 -15.22 -15.19 -1.33
C GLN A 13 -15.11 -14.19 -0.16
N TRP A 14 -14.20 -13.22 -0.27
CA TRP A 14 -13.98 -12.19 0.74
C TRP A 14 -14.91 -10.99 0.54
N ASP A 15 -16.18 -11.25 0.23
CA ASP A 15 -17.19 -10.24 -0.06
C ASP A 15 -17.33 -9.22 1.07
N THR A 16 -17.13 -9.67 2.32
CA THR A 16 -17.12 -8.80 3.51
C THR A 16 -15.97 -7.79 3.52
N LEU A 17 -14.84 -8.09 2.88
CA LEU A 17 -13.67 -7.21 2.81
C LEU A 17 -13.85 -6.10 1.77
N ILE A 18 -14.58 -6.38 0.71
CA ILE A 18 -14.92 -5.41 -0.35
C ILE A 18 -16.17 -4.60 0.03
N GLY A 19 -17.09 -5.20 0.80
CA GLY A 19 -18.34 -4.56 1.23
C GLY A 19 -18.14 -3.26 2.02
N ASP A 20 -17.05 -3.13 2.79
CA ASP A 20 -16.63 -1.89 3.44
C ASP A 20 -15.19 -1.52 3.04
N ARG A 21 -15.03 -1.12 1.78
CA ARG A 21 -13.73 -0.75 1.19
C ARG A 21 -12.97 0.27 2.03
N ARG A 22 -13.65 1.29 2.57
CA ARG A 22 -12.99 2.36 3.33
C ARG A 22 -12.34 1.83 4.60
N ARG A 23 -13.09 1.04 5.38
CA ARG A 23 -12.56 0.43 6.61
C ARG A 23 -11.41 -0.54 6.31
N THR A 24 -11.48 -1.25 5.20
CA THR A 24 -10.40 -2.12 4.72
C THR A 24 -9.12 -1.33 4.39
N LEU A 25 -9.25 -0.20 3.68
CA LEU A 25 -8.11 0.68 3.38
C LEU A 25 -7.49 1.25 4.66
N ASP A 26 -8.31 1.79 5.58
CA ASP A 26 -7.84 2.34 6.85
C ASP A 26 -7.12 1.31 7.72
N LYS A 27 -7.65 0.07 7.77
CA LYS A 27 -7.00 -1.02 8.49
C LYS A 27 -5.68 -1.44 7.82
N SER A 28 -5.64 -1.47 6.49
CA SER A 28 -4.41 -1.78 5.74
C SER A 28 -3.34 -0.73 5.98
N ASP A 29 -3.70 0.55 5.91
CA ASP A 29 -2.83 1.69 6.21
C ASP A 29 -2.26 1.62 7.63
N SER A 30 -3.10 1.29 8.61
CA SER A 30 -2.68 1.10 10.00
C SER A 30 -1.65 -0.03 10.17
N ILE A 31 -1.89 -1.19 9.54
CA ILE A 31 -0.95 -2.33 9.56
C ILE A 31 0.39 -1.93 8.91
N ILE A 32 0.34 -1.31 7.73
CA ILE A 32 1.53 -0.90 6.98
C ILE A 32 2.34 0.11 7.80
N ALA A 33 1.71 1.17 8.31
CA ALA A 33 2.39 2.21 9.08
C ALA A 33 3.01 1.66 10.37
N THR A 34 2.28 0.81 11.10
CA THR A 34 2.77 0.19 12.34
C THR A 34 4.01 -0.67 12.09
N LEU A 35 3.97 -1.53 11.07
CA LEU A 35 5.07 -2.44 10.78
C LEU A 35 6.29 -1.73 10.19
N LEU A 36 6.09 -0.69 9.37
CA LEU A 36 7.20 0.13 8.86
C LEU A 36 7.88 0.90 10.00
N GLY A 37 7.10 1.54 10.88
CA GLY A 37 7.64 2.26 12.04
C GLY A 37 8.41 1.36 13.01
N ALA A 38 7.97 0.11 13.19
CA ALA A 38 8.68 -0.86 14.02
C ALA A 38 9.98 -1.38 13.36
N ARG A 39 10.02 -1.49 12.03
CA ARG A 39 11.16 -2.05 11.29
C ARG A 39 12.28 -1.04 11.04
N ALA A 40 11.93 0.22 10.80
CA ALA A 40 12.85 1.31 10.50
C ALA A 40 12.57 2.46 11.46
N SER A 41 12.89 2.25 12.74
CA SER A 41 12.63 3.21 13.81
C SER A 41 13.54 4.45 13.74
N GLU A 42 14.66 4.34 13.02
CA GLU A 42 15.56 5.44 12.68
C GLU A 42 14.96 6.43 11.67
N VAL A 43 13.87 6.05 10.97
CA VAL A 43 13.18 6.91 10.01
C VAL A 43 11.98 7.59 10.68
N THR A 44 11.88 8.91 10.55
CA THR A 44 10.68 9.65 10.95
C THR A 44 9.56 9.45 9.94
N TRP A 45 8.64 8.53 10.25
CA TRP A 45 7.50 8.23 9.40
C TRP A 45 6.33 9.19 9.64
N VAL A 46 5.78 9.73 8.56
CA VAL A 46 4.46 10.39 8.58
C VAL A 46 3.43 9.43 7.96
N GLY A 47 2.61 8.83 8.81
CA GLY A 47 1.62 7.83 8.40
C GLY A 47 0.39 8.43 7.70
N PRO A 48 -0.47 7.58 7.08
CA PRO A 48 -1.65 8.04 6.35
C PRO A 48 -2.62 8.89 7.17
N ALA A 49 -2.88 8.53 8.43
CA ALA A 49 -3.77 9.30 9.30
C ALA A 49 -3.29 10.74 9.52
N GLU A 50 -1.98 10.92 9.73
CA GLU A 50 -1.37 12.24 9.90
C GLU A 50 -1.33 13.02 8.58
N LEU A 51 -1.02 12.36 7.45
CA LEU A 51 -1.11 12.98 6.13
C LEU A 51 -2.52 13.52 5.85
N ARG A 52 -3.57 12.74 6.15
CA ARG A 52 -4.97 13.18 6.04
C ARG A 52 -5.29 14.32 6.99
N HIS A 53 -4.72 14.33 8.19
CA HIS A 53 -4.90 15.42 9.14
C HIS A 53 -4.30 16.72 8.60
N ILE A 54 -3.06 16.69 8.13
CA ILE A 54 -2.34 17.84 7.59
C ILE A 54 -3.02 18.37 6.33
N ALA A 55 -3.41 17.50 5.39
CA ALA A 55 -4.10 17.91 4.17
C ALA A 55 -5.42 18.64 4.47
N ARG A 56 -6.23 18.14 5.42
CA ARG A 56 -7.47 18.79 5.84
C ARG A 56 -7.27 20.16 6.48
N ARG A 57 -6.10 20.43 7.05
CA ARG A 57 -5.74 21.73 7.64
C ARG A 57 -5.20 22.73 6.61
N ALA A 58 -4.94 22.28 5.37
CA ALA A 58 -4.43 23.11 4.28
C ALA A 58 -5.35 23.07 3.04
N PRO A 59 -6.66 23.38 3.20
CA PRO A 59 -7.61 23.33 2.08
C PRO A 59 -7.19 24.32 0.98
N GLY A 60 -7.25 23.87 -0.28
CA GLY A 60 -6.83 24.66 -1.44
C GLY A 60 -5.32 24.70 -1.68
N ILE A 61 -4.51 24.16 -0.76
CA ILE A 61 -3.05 24.03 -0.92
C ILE A 61 -2.67 22.57 -1.16
N ALA A 62 -3.13 21.67 -0.29
CA ALA A 62 -2.87 20.24 -0.41
C ALA A 62 -4.03 19.50 -1.08
N ALA A 63 -3.70 18.60 -2.01
CA ALA A 63 -4.65 17.61 -2.49
C ALA A 63 -5.00 16.61 -1.37
N ASP A 64 -6.21 16.05 -1.43
CA ASP A 64 -6.60 14.95 -0.55
C ASP A 64 -5.74 13.71 -0.85
N PRO A 65 -4.93 13.22 0.11
CA PRO A 65 -4.04 12.07 -0.12
C PRO A 65 -4.75 10.82 -0.63
N ASP A 66 -6.04 10.64 -0.30
CA ASP A 66 -6.84 9.49 -0.75
C ASP A 66 -7.29 9.62 -2.22
N GLN A 67 -7.21 10.82 -2.81
CA GLN A 67 -7.70 11.14 -4.17
C GLN A 67 -6.59 11.41 -5.20
N MET A 68 -5.32 11.33 -4.81
CA MET A 68 -4.17 11.66 -5.68
C MET A 68 -3.88 10.63 -6.79
N GLY A 69 -4.69 9.58 -6.94
CA GLY A 69 -4.56 8.64 -8.05
C GLY A 69 -3.24 7.87 -8.10
N THR A 70 -2.77 7.33 -6.98
CA THR A 70 -1.51 6.57 -6.91
C THR A 70 -1.48 5.16 -7.55
N PRO A 71 -2.60 4.44 -7.83
CA PRO A 71 -2.51 3.05 -8.25
C PRO A 71 -1.79 2.79 -9.57
N PHE A 72 -1.71 3.74 -10.50
CA PHE A 72 -1.01 3.55 -11.77
C PHE A 72 0.51 3.35 -11.59
N LEU A 73 1.08 3.79 -10.45
CA LEU A 73 2.50 3.66 -10.14
C LEU A 73 2.99 2.21 -10.03
N ARG A 74 2.06 1.25 -9.97
CA ARG A 74 2.35 -0.20 -10.06
C ARG A 74 2.92 -0.62 -11.42
N ALA A 75 2.66 0.16 -12.47
CA ALA A 75 3.15 -0.15 -13.81
C ALA A 75 4.67 0.04 -13.90
N SER A 76 5.38 -0.97 -14.37
CA SER A 76 6.85 -1.02 -14.35
C SER A 76 7.52 -0.02 -15.29
N ASN A 77 6.84 0.37 -16.37
CA ASN A 77 7.31 1.36 -17.35
C ASN A 77 7.26 2.80 -16.83
N ILE A 78 6.60 3.06 -15.71
CA ILE A 78 6.62 4.38 -15.06
C ILE A 78 7.91 4.49 -14.25
N ILE A 79 8.79 5.39 -14.65
CA ILE A 79 10.08 5.67 -13.97
C ILE A 79 10.13 7.08 -13.37
N GLU A 80 9.27 7.97 -13.85
CA GLU A 80 9.08 9.32 -13.35
C GLU A 80 7.60 9.53 -13.06
N VAL A 81 7.32 10.32 -12.02
CA VAL A 81 5.96 10.65 -11.60
C VAL A 81 5.43 11.75 -12.52
N PRO A 82 4.33 11.51 -13.25
CA PRO A 82 3.70 12.54 -14.08
C PRO A 82 2.98 13.59 -13.22
N ASP A 83 2.78 14.77 -13.79
CA ASP A 83 1.83 15.74 -13.26
C ASP A 83 0.38 15.27 -13.49
N PRO A 84 -0.58 15.63 -12.61
CA PRO A 84 -0.43 16.53 -11.46
C PRO A 84 0.17 15.87 -10.20
N LEU A 85 0.25 14.54 -10.15
CA LEU A 85 0.67 13.80 -8.95
C LEU A 85 2.04 14.25 -8.43
N ARG A 86 2.99 14.55 -9.32
CA ARG A 86 4.30 15.07 -8.93
C ARG A 86 4.20 16.37 -8.12
N TYR A 87 3.44 17.34 -8.61
CA TYR A 87 3.20 18.60 -7.90
C TYR A 87 2.50 18.37 -6.57
N GLU A 88 1.45 17.56 -6.55
CA GLU A 88 0.69 17.26 -5.33
C GLU A 88 1.56 16.60 -4.25
N LEU A 89 2.39 15.63 -4.63
CA LEU A 89 3.35 14.98 -3.72
C LEU A 89 4.38 15.96 -3.20
N ARG A 90 4.91 16.85 -4.06
CA ARG A 90 5.86 17.87 -3.64
C ARG A 90 5.23 18.83 -2.62
N THR A 91 3.99 19.25 -2.86
CA THR A 91 3.25 20.15 -1.95
C THR A 91 2.98 19.49 -0.61
N LEU A 92 2.46 18.26 -0.59
CA LEU A 92 2.26 17.51 0.66
C LEU A 92 3.57 17.28 1.41
N MET A 93 4.65 16.95 0.70
CA MET A 93 5.96 16.74 1.32
C MET A 93 6.55 18.03 1.90
N GLY A 94 6.29 19.18 1.28
CA GLY A 94 6.63 20.49 1.84
C GLY A 94 5.94 20.77 3.17
N LEU A 95 4.67 20.35 3.32
CA LEU A 95 3.91 20.54 4.56
C LEU A 95 4.39 19.65 5.71
N VAL A 96 4.85 18.43 5.42
CA VAL A 96 5.31 17.48 6.44
C VAL A 96 6.82 17.47 6.66
N GLY A 97 7.57 18.32 5.93
CA GLY A 97 9.04 18.35 5.97
C GLY A 97 9.71 17.10 5.41
N GLY A 98 9.01 16.34 4.55
CA GLY A 98 9.49 15.09 3.97
C GLY A 98 10.21 15.26 2.63
N ARG A 99 10.99 14.25 2.22
CA ARG A 99 11.61 14.17 0.88
C ARG A 99 11.18 12.93 0.11
N TYR A 100 11.15 11.80 0.79
CA TYR A 100 10.81 10.52 0.18
C TYR A 100 9.39 10.14 0.52
N VAL A 101 8.70 9.60 -0.47
CA VAL A 101 7.33 9.13 -0.33
C VAL A 101 7.30 7.64 -0.60
N LEU A 102 6.92 6.86 0.42
CA LEU A 102 6.55 5.47 0.22
C LEU A 102 5.06 5.40 -0.16
N VAL A 103 4.80 4.84 -1.33
CA VAL A 103 3.46 4.71 -1.91
C VAL A 103 3.07 3.23 -1.99
N PRO A 104 2.08 2.77 -1.21
CA PRO A 104 1.45 1.49 -1.44
C PRO A 104 0.52 1.62 -2.68
N ALA A 105 1.04 1.28 -3.85
CA ALA A 105 0.36 1.46 -5.14
C ALA A 105 -0.78 0.45 -5.36
N GLY A 106 -0.88 -0.60 -4.54
CA GLY A 106 -2.01 -1.51 -4.57
C GLY A 106 -1.80 -2.75 -3.72
N LEU A 107 -2.91 -3.29 -3.23
CA LEU A 107 -2.97 -4.55 -2.51
C LEU A 107 -3.94 -5.48 -3.24
N VAL A 108 -3.44 -6.63 -3.70
CA VAL A 108 -4.27 -7.63 -4.37
C VAL A 108 -4.16 -8.94 -3.60
N PHE A 109 -5.28 -9.51 -3.21
CA PHE A 109 -5.34 -10.83 -2.61
C PHE A 109 -5.66 -11.88 -3.67
N ARG A 110 -4.87 -12.95 -3.70
CA ARG A 110 -4.98 -14.06 -4.65
C ARG A 110 -5.10 -15.39 -3.93
N VAL A 111 -5.64 -16.40 -4.59
CA VAL A 111 -5.57 -17.77 -4.08
C VAL A 111 -4.11 -18.25 -4.09
N ALA A 112 -3.66 -18.87 -3.00
CA ALA A 112 -2.31 -19.41 -2.88
C ALA A 112 -2.18 -20.73 -3.66
N GLY A 113 -1.92 -20.65 -4.96
CA GLY A 113 -1.56 -21.78 -5.81
C GLY A 113 -2.69 -22.77 -6.14
N PRO A 114 -2.46 -23.69 -7.10
CA PRO A 114 -3.44 -24.69 -7.51
C PRO A 114 -3.66 -25.71 -6.38
N GLY A 115 -4.83 -25.67 -5.76
CA GLY A 115 -5.21 -26.56 -4.64
C GLY A 115 -5.71 -25.83 -3.39
N ALA A 116 -5.52 -24.50 -3.31
CA ALA A 116 -6.04 -23.70 -2.19
C ALA A 116 -7.52 -23.30 -2.33
N THR A 117 -8.17 -23.51 -3.48
CA THR A 117 -9.60 -23.20 -3.68
C THR A 117 -10.56 -24.25 -3.09
N SER A 118 -10.09 -25.46 -2.81
CA SER A 118 -10.89 -26.50 -2.17
C SER A 118 -10.46 -26.62 -0.71
N PRO A 119 -11.38 -26.70 0.27
CA PRO A 119 -11.02 -27.22 1.58
C PRO A 119 -10.44 -28.61 1.32
N GLY A 120 -9.13 -28.77 1.52
CA GLY A 120 -8.51 -30.09 1.46
C GLY A 120 -9.24 -31.04 2.41
N PRO A 121 -9.07 -32.36 2.30
CA PRO A 121 -9.73 -33.35 3.17
C PRO A 121 -9.51 -33.11 4.68
N SER A 122 -8.61 -32.19 5.05
CA SER A 122 -8.33 -31.70 6.39
C SER A 122 -9.16 -30.50 6.88
N GLY A 123 -10.12 -29.96 6.11
CA GLY A 123 -10.94 -28.80 6.51
C GLY A 123 -10.14 -27.49 6.69
N ARG A 124 -8.96 -27.39 6.08
CA ARG A 124 -8.10 -26.19 6.19
C ARG A 124 -8.67 -25.06 5.31
N PRO A 125 -8.75 -23.82 5.82
CA PRO A 125 -9.16 -22.68 5.01
C PRO A 125 -8.19 -22.46 3.84
N ALA A 126 -8.74 -22.00 2.72
CA ALA A 126 -7.98 -21.55 1.56
C ALA A 126 -6.88 -20.57 1.97
N LEU A 127 -5.62 -20.87 1.63
CA LEU A 127 -4.53 -19.93 1.81
C LEU A 127 -4.66 -18.82 0.74
N ALA A 128 -4.52 -17.58 1.17
CA ALA A 128 -4.51 -16.41 0.30
C ALA A 128 -3.14 -15.76 0.30
N THR A 129 -2.68 -15.32 -0.87
CA THR A 129 -1.46 -14.53 -1.04
C THR A 129 -1.82 -13.07 -1.19
N ALA A 130 -1.34 -12.23 -0.26
CA ALA A 130 -1.37 -10.79 -0.40
C ALA A 130 -0.19 -10.32 -1.27
N GLU A 131 -0.47 -9.62 -2.36
CA GLU A 131 0.51 -8.93 -3.21
C GLU A 131 0.42 -7.42 -2.97
N LEU A 132 1.38 -6.88 -2.22
CA LEU A 132 1.48 -5.45 -1.92
C LEU A 132 2.51 -4.80 -2.85
N SER A 133 2.02 -4.01 -3.81
CA SER A 133 2.86 -3.18 -4.67
C SER A 133 3.28 -1.92 -3.93
N VAL A 134 4.58 -1.67 -3.83
CA VAL A 134 5.14 -0.50 -3.13
C VAL A 134 6.14 0.21 -4.02
N VAL A 135 6.10 1.54 -3.98
CA VAL A 135 6.98 2.43 -4.75
C VAL A 135 7.59 3.45 -3.81
N LEU A 136 8.89 3.72 -3.93
CA LEU A 136 9.58 4.81 -3.26
C LEU A 136 9.90 5.92 -4.25
N ILE A 137 9.45 7.13 -3.94
CA ILE A 137 9.55 8.30 -4.80
C ILE A 137 10.40 9.36 -4.11
N ASP A 138 11.37 9.96 -4.82
CA ASP A 138 11.96 11.24 -4.42
C ASP A 138 11.02 12.37 -4.91
N SER A 139 10.28 12.98 -3.99
CA SER A 139 9.27 14.01 -4.34
C SER A 139 9.89 15.31 -4.84
N ARG A 140 11.19 15.55 -4.58
CA ARG A 140 11.87 16.77 -5.03
C ARG A 140 12.12 16.74 -6.53
N VAL A 141 12.50 15.58 -7.06
CA VAL A 141 12.81 15.39 -8.49
C VAL A 141 11.73 14.61 -9.24
N GLY A 142 10.76 14.02 -8.55
CA GLY A 142 9.69 13.22 -9.16
C GLY A 142 10.15 11.87 -9.70
N LYS A 143 11.26 11.31 -9.20
CA LYS A 143 11.81 10.04 -9.68
C LYS A 143 11.39 8.87 -8.80
N ILE A 144 11.09 7.74 -9.44
CA ILE A 144 10.89 6.46 -8.77
C ILE A 144 12.26 5.82 -8.57
N GLY A 145 12.72 5.79 -7.32
CA GLY A 145 14.03 5.23 -6.97
C GLY A 145 13.99 3.73 -6.69
N TRP A 146 12.82 3.21 -6.32
CA TRP A 146 12.65 1.79 -5.98
C TRP A 146 11.19 1.36 -6.12
N ARG A 147 10.99 0.10 -6.51
CA ARG A 147 9.68 -0.55 -6.62
C ARG A 147 9.81 -2.03 -6.27
N THR A 148 8.80 -2.57 -5.59
CA THR A 148 8.68 -4.02 -5.37
C THR A 148 7.23 -4.47 -5.29
N ILE A 149 7.01 -5.78 -5.41
CA ILE A 149 5.77 -6.45 -5.03
C ILE A 149 6.12 -7.39 -3.90
N ALA A 150 5.74 -7.02 -2.67
CA ALA A 150 5.93 -7.88 -1.52
C ALA A 150 4.78 -8.88 -1.39
N ARG A 151 5.11 -10.11 -1.02
CA ARG A 151 4.16 -11.22 -0.95
C ARG A 151 4.10 -11.83 0.43
N GLY A 152 2.90 -12.22 0.85
CA GLY A 152 2.70 -12.94 2.10
C GLY A 152 1.46 -13.80 2.05
N GLU A 153 1.61 -15.06 2.44
CA GLU A 153 0.50 -16.02 2.51
C GLU A 153 -0.16 -16.00 3.87
N GLY A 154 -1.48 -16.07 3.95
CA GLY A 154 -2.22 -16.14 5.20
C GLY A 154 -3.56 -16.85 5.03
N ALA A 155 -4.08 -17.39 6.13
CA ALA A 155 -5.43 -17.96 6.18
C ALA A 155 -6.52 -16.87 6.25
N ASP A 156 -6.12 -15.64 6.53
CA ASP A 156 -6.98 -14.46 6.53
C ASP A 156 -6.24 -13.26 5.91
N PRO A 157 -6.97 -12.24 5.44
CA PRO A 157 -6.40 -11.09 4.74
C PRO A 157 -5.35 -10.32 5.56
N TRP A 158 -5.55 -10.21 6.87
CA TRP A 158 -4.68 -9.41 7.75
C TRP A 158 -3.38 -10.13 8.05
N THR A 159 -3.44 -11.45 8.24
CA THR A 159 -2.24 -12.29 8.33
C THR A 159 -1.44 -12.26 7.03
N ALA A 160 -2.11 -12.39 5.88
CA ALA A 160 -1.47 -12.34 4.57
C ALA A 160 -0.78 -10.98 4.34
N LEU A 161 -1.48 -9.87 4.58
CA LEU A 161 -0.93 -8.51 4.48
C LEU A 161 0.24 -8.29 5.45
N THR A 162 0.09 -8.71 6.71
CA THR A 162 1.17 -8.58 7.71
C THR A 162 2.44 -9.28 7.25
N ARG A 163 2.31 -10.49 6.68
CA ARG A 163 3.44 -11.24 6.14
C ARG A 163 4.02 -10.59 4.88
N ALA A 164 3.18 -10.00 4.02
CA ALA A 164 3.63 -9.23 2.86
C ALA A 164 4.43 -7.99 3.28
N VAL A 165 3.98 -7.24 4.28
CA VAL A 165 4.72 -6.08 4.79
C VAL A 165 6.04 -6.51 5.44
N LYS A 166 6.06 -7.62 6.18
CA LYS A 166 7.31 -8.18 6.75
C LYS A 166 8.29 -8.62 5.65
N SER A 167 7.80 -9.12 4.52
CA SER A 167 8.64 -9.53 3.39
C SER A 167 9.14 -8.38 2.51
N LEU A 168 8.77 -7.11 2.81
CA LEU A 168 9.33 -5.91 2.17
C LEU A 168 10.85 -5.81 2.41
N THR A 169 11.61 -6.56 1.66
CA THR A 169 13.04 -6.35 1.50
C THR A 169 13.21 -5.33 0.39
N PRO A 170 14.05 -4.29 0.58
CA PRO A 170 14.57 -3.56 -0.56
C PRO A 170 15.22 -4.60 -1.48
N GLY A 171 14.58 -4.92 -2.61
CA GLY A 171 15.22 -5.72 -3.64
C GLY A 171 16.56 -5.08 -3.95
N LEU A 172 17.65 -5.83 -3.77
CA LEU A 172 18.95 -5.39 -4.26
C LEU A 172 18.84 -5.21 -5.78
N PRO A 173 19.40 -4.12 -6.33
CA PRO A 173 19.39 -3.87 -7.76
C PRO A 173 20.02 -5.01 -8.57
#